data_AF-A0A7C9J912-F1
#
_entry.id   AF-A0A7C9J912-F1
#
_cell.length_a   1.000
_cell.length_b   1.000
_cell.length_c   1.000
_cell.angle_alpha   90.00
_cell.angle_beta   90.00
_cell.angle_gamma   90.00
#
_symmetry.space_group_name_H-M   'P 1'
#
loop_
_entity.id
_entity.type
_entity.pdbx_description
1 polymer ?
#
loop_
_entity_poly.entity_id
_entity_poly.type
_entity_poly.pdbx_seq_one_letter_code
_entity_poly.pdbx_strand_id
1 'polypeptide(L)'
;MARDPAWRPVRWSLGALLGLQLLGLNLLAWQEQAAERAQKAELQTLLTQTFPQVKLVLDAPRQMQAELERLRQQQGELGGGDFESLLAALGASGQPVSWQKIEFGSGQAKLIGVRLDAAAEQSLQGALQARGWRVEPNGNDWRLEWERK
;
A
#
# COMPACT_ATOMS: atom_id res chain seq x y z
N MET A 1 20.61 9.09 60.38
CA MET A 1 20.34 7.87 59.59
C MET A 1 19.17 8.14 58.66
N ALA A 2 19.34 7.77 57.39
CA ALA A 2 18.39 7.66 56.27
C ALA A 2 17.33 8.75 56.04
N ARG A 3 17.52 9.55 54.99
CA ARG A 3 16.47 10.32 54.30
C ARG A 3 15.59 9.33 53.53
N ASP A 4 14.36 9.13 53.98
CA ASP A 4 13.39 8.34 53.24
C ASP A 4 12.98 9.04 51.93
N PRO A 5 13.12 8.37 50.76
CA PRO A 5 12.85 9.00 49.48
C PRO A 5 11.33 9.01 49.22
N ALA A 6 10.64 10.02 49.77
CA ALA A 6 9.20 10.25 49.62
C ALA A 6 8.72 10.56 48.18
N TRP A 7 9.63 10.53 47.20
CA TRP A 7 9.34 10.85 45.79
C TRP A 7 8.85 9.64 44.99
N ARG A 8 8.97 8.43 45.55
CA ARG A 8 8.49 7.19 44.93
C ARG A 8 6.97 7.20 44.66
N PRO A 9 6.09 7.53 45.62
CA PRO A 9 4.64 7.52 45.37
C PRO A 9 4.21 8.55 44.32
N VAL A 10 4.87 9.71 44.26
CA VAL A 10 4.57 10.78 43.27
C VAL A 10 4.88 10.32 41.84
N ARG A 11 5.93 9.53 41.64
CA ARG A 11 6.26 8.99 40.30
C ARG A 11 5.25 7.94 39.85
N TRP A 12 4.74 7.14 40.78
CA TRP A 12 3.70 6.15 40.51
C TRP A 12 2.37 6.79 40.17
N SER A 13 1.97 7.85 40.89
CA SER A 13 0.74 8.57 40.55
C SER A 13 0.82 9.24 39.17
N LEU A 14 1.96 9.85 38.83
CA LEU A 14 2.17 10.45 37.51
C LEU A 14 2.12 9.41 36.38
N GLY A 15 2.76 8.25 36.60
CA GLY A 15 2.72 7.13 35.65
C GLY A 15 1.33 6.54 35.48
N ALA A 16 0.57 6.39 36.57
CA ALA A 16 -0.82 5.93 36.52
C ALA A 16 -1.72 6.90 35.76
N LEU A 17 -1.52 8.21 35.92
CA LEU A 17 -2.30 9.26 35.24
C LEU A 17 -2.04 9.26 33.73
N LEU A 18 -0.77 9.13 33.32
CA LEU A 18 -0.37 8.95 31.92
C LEU A 18 -0.93 7.65 31.32
N GLY A 19 -0.85 6.55 32.06
CA GLY A 19 -1.42 5.27 31.66
C GLY A 19 -2.94 5.36 31.45
N LEU A 20 -3.65 6.01 32.38
CA LEU A 20 -5.10 6.22 32.28
C LEU A 20 -5.48 7.11 31.09
N GLN A 21 -4.69 8.15 30.79
CA GLN A 21 -4.92 9.03 29.64
C GLN A 21 -4.77 8.28 28.31
N LEU A 22 -3.74 7.44 28.19
CA LEU A 22 -3.52 6.60 27.00
C LEU A 22 -4.59 5.53 26.84
N LEU A 23 -5.00 4.89 27.94
CA LEU A 23 -6.06 3.88 27.93
C LEU A 23 -7.43 4.51 27.60
N GLY A 24 -7.74 5.68 28.16
CA GLY A 24 -8.99 6.39 27.88
C GLY A 24 -9.15 6.78 26.41
N LEU A 25 -8.08 7.27 25.77
CA LEU A 25 -8.06 7.57 24.34
C LEU A 25 -8.21 6.31 23.48
N ASN A 26 -7.61 5.20 23.89
CA ASN A 26 -7.65 3.93 23.15
C ASN A 26 -9.04 3.25 23.25
N LEU A 27 -9.65 3.30 24.43
CA LEU A 27 -11.01 2.80 24.68
C LEU A 27 -12.07 3.56 23.87
N LEU A 28 -11.91 4.87 23.67
CA LEU A 28 -12.84 5.67 22.85
C LEU A 28 -12.75 5.31 21.36
N ALA A 29 -11.56 4.99 20.84
CA ALA A 29 -11.38 4.50 19.47
C ALA A 29 -12.07 3.13 19.23
N TRP A 30 -12.26 2.34 20.28
CA TRP A 30 -13.01 1.07 20.21
C TRP A 30 -14.52 1.24 20.33
N GLN A 31 -14.98 2.34 20.91
CA GLN A 31 -16.41 2.59 21.09
C GLN A 31 -17.13 2.92 19.77
N GLU A 32 -16.40 3.46 18.79
CA GLU A 32 -16.93 3.78 17.45
C GLU A 32 -17.16 2.51 16.59
N GLN A 33 -16.40 1.44 16.84
CA GLN A 33 -16.55 0.17 16.12
C GLN A 33 -17.69 -0.72 16.64
N ALA A 34 -18.19 -0.46 17.85
CA ALA A 34 -19.24 -1.29 18.46
C ALA A 34 -20.64 -0.93 17.94
N ALA A 35 -20.87 0.33 17.56
CA ALA A 35 -22.17 0.80 17.07
C ALA A 35 -22.53 0.24 15.68
N GLU A 36 -21.55 -0.13 14.85
CA GLU A 36 -21.81 -0.73 13.54
C GLU A 36 -22.11 -2.24 13.58
N ARG A 37 -21.65 -2.95 14.62
CA ARG A 37 -21.77 -4.41 14.69
C ARG A 37 -23.16 -4.88 15.11
N ALA A 38 -23.88 -4.06 15.89
CA ALA A 38 -25.22 -4.41 16.36
C ALA A 38 -26.25 -4.46 15.22
N GLN A 39 -26.18 -3.53 14.25
CA GLN A 39 -27.14 -3.47 13.14
C GLN A 39 -26.96 -4.61 12.13
N LYS A 40 -25.71 -5.07 11.94
CA LYS A 40 -25.38 -6.17 11.01
C LYS A 40 -25.90 -7.52 11.52
N ALA A 41 -26.00 -7.71 12.84
CA ALA A 41 -26.43 -8.97 13.44
C ALA A 41 -27.94 -9.24 13.26
N GLU A 42 -28.79 -8.21 13.39
CA GLU A 42 -30.23 -8.37 13.19
C GLU A 42 -30.58 -8.64 11.71
N LEU A 43 -29.91 -7.96 10.78
CA LEU A 43 -30.08 -8.20 9.34
C LEU A 43 -29.62 -9.60 8.91
N GLN A 44 -28.52 -10.11 9.48
CA GLN A 44 -28.04 -11.47 9.20
C GLN A 44 -29.05 -12.52 9.65
N THR A 45 -29.71 -12.33 10.79
CA THR A 45 -30.65 -13.33 11.32
C THR A 45 -31.90 -13.44 10.44
N LEU A 46 -32.45 -12.31 9.98
CA LEU A 46 -33.61 -12.27 9.09
C LEU A 46 -33.31 -12.83 7.68
N LEU A 47 -32.13 -12.50 7.13
CA LEU A 47 -31.70 -12.96 5.80
C LEU A 47 -31.35 -14.45 5.76
N THR A 48 -30.82 -15.02 6.86
CA THR A 48 -30.47 -16.45 6.91
C THR A 48 -31.71 -17.33 7.06
N GLN A 49 -32.76 -16.84 7.74
CA GLN A 49 -34.02 -17.59 7.88
C GLN A 49 -34.85 -17.60 6.59
N THR A 50 -34.84 -16.52 5.81
CA THR A 50 -35.67 -16.42 4.59
C THR A 50 -35.00 -17.03 3.35
N PHE A 51 -33.67 -17.12 3.31
CA PHE A 51 -32.90 -17.66 2.19
C PHE A 51 -31.87 -18.70 2.64
N PRO A 52 -32.26 -19.98 2.83
CA PRO A 52 -31.39 -21.02 3.36
C PRO A 52 -30.34 -21.56 2.37
N GLN A 53 -30.29 -21.04 1.14
CA GLN A 53 -29.46 -21.61 0.07
C GLN A 53 -28.19 -20.83 -0.26
N VAL A 54 -27.82 -19.82 0.53
CA VAL A 54 -26.53 -19.13 0.38
C VAL A 54 -26.03 -18.66 1.75
N LYS A 55 -24.96 -19.29 2.26
CA LYS A 55 -23.98 -18.77 3.26
C LYS A 55 -23.00 -19.91 3.55
N LEU A 56 -21.69 -19.71 3.63
CA LEU A 56 -21.05 -18.75 4.52
C LEU A 56 -19.57 -18.60 4.09
N VAL A 57 -19.14 -17.40 3.69
CA VAL A 57 -17.75 -16.98 3.92
C VAL A 57 -17.82 -15.68 4.69
N LEU A 58 -17.62 -15.82 6.00
CA LEU A 58 -17.34 -14.76 6.93
C LEU A 58 -15.82 -14.61 6.98
N ASP A 59 -15.35 -13.37 6.81
CA ASP A 59 -13.97 -12.88 6.90
C ASP A 59 -12.92 -13.45 5.95
N ALA A 60 -12.80 -12.87 4.74
CA ALA A 60 -11.52 -12.89 4.02
C ALA A 60 -11.32 -11.77 2.98
N PRO A 61 -11.76 -10.50 3.11
CA PRO A 61 -11.45 -9.53 2.06
C PRO A 61 -9.94 -9.28 1.94
N ARG A 62 -9.18 -9.27 3.05
CA ARG A 62 -7.71 -9.10 2.99
C ARG A 62 -6.95 -10.37 2.59
N GLN A 63 -7.41 -11.54 3.05
CA GLN A 63 -6.76 -12.80 2.68
C GLN A 63 -7.07 -13.16 1.23
N MET A 64 -8.32 -12.99 0.76
CA MET A 64 -8.62 -13.15 -0.66
C MET A 64 -7.95 -12.08 -1.52
N GLN A 65 -7.76 -10.84 -1.06
CA GLN A 65 -7.00 -9.85 -1.83
C GLN A 65 -5.53 -10.24 -1.96
N ALA A 66 -4.87 -10.68 -0.89
CA ALA A 66 -3.47 -11.13 -0.94
C ALA A 66 -3.32 -12.47 -1.69
N GLU A 67 -4.26 -13.41 -1.55
CA GLU A 67 -4.30 -14.65 -2.32
C GLU A 67 -4.63 -14.38 -3.79
N LEU A 68 -5.47 -13.38 -4.11
CA LEU A 68 -5.80 -12.98 -5.49
C LEU A 68 -4.64 -12.22 -6.13
N GLU A 69 -3.92 -11.37 -5.38
CA GLU A 69 -2.67 -10.76 -5.83
C GLU A 69 -1.59 -11.82 -6.04
N ARG A 70 -1.47 -12.81 -5.15
CA ARG A 70 -0.59 -13.96 -5.35
C ARG A 70 -1.03 -14.82 -6.53
N LEU A 71 -2.32 -15.08 -6.70
CA LEU A 71 -2.84 -15.84 -7.84
C LEU A 71 -2.59 -15.08 -9.13
N ARG A 72 -2.78 -13.76 -9.17
CA ARG A 72 -2.48 -12.92 -10.33
C ARG A 72 -0.98 -12.86 -10.63
N GLN A 73 -0.14 -12.77 -9.60
CA GLN A 73 1.31 -12.89 -9.74
C GLN A 73 1.74 -14.28 -10.24
N GLN A 74 1.01 -15.34 -9.87
CA GLN A 74 1.26 -16.71 -10.34
C GLN A 74 0.62 -17.00 -11.72
N GLN A 75 -0.43 -16.28 -12.11
CA GLN A 75 -1.13 -16.43 -13.39
C GLN A 75 -0.54 -15.57 -14.51
N GLY A 76 0.36 -14.63 -14.21
CA GLY A 76 0.96 -13.77 -15.23
C GLY A 76 -0.09 -12.96 -15.98
N GLU A 77 -1.10 -12.42 -15.27
CA GLU A 77 -1.96 -11.41 -15.88
C GLU A 77 -1.15 -10.13 -16.04
N LEU A 78 -0.71 -9.91 -17.29
CA LEU A 78 -0.01 -8.73 -17.80
C LEU A 78 -0.81 -7.46 -17.47
N GLY A 79 -0.61 -6.90 -16.28
CA GLY A 79 -1.12 -5.62 -15.85
C GLY A 79 -0.33 -4.49 -16.52
N GLY A 80 -0.96 -3.35 -16.79
CA GLY A 80 -0.28 -2.21 -17.43
C GLY A 80 0.99 -1.72 -16.68
N GLY A 81 1.11 -2.01 -15.39
CA GLY A 81 2.28 -1.71 -14.56
C GLY A 81 3.34 -2.81 -14.50
N ASP A 82 3.28 -3.81 -15.39
CA ASP A 82 4.21 -4.94 -15.38
C ASP A 82 5.52 -4.62 -16.10
N PHE A 83 6.51 -5.49 -15.89
CA PHE A 83 7.84 -5.34 -16.46
C PHE A 83 7.83 -5.33 -17.99
N GLU A 84 6.95 -6.11 -18.62
CA GLU A 84 6.81 -6.11 -20.09
C GLU A 84 6.29 -4.77 -20.62
N SER A 85 5.31 -4.16 -19.95
CA SER A 85 4.79 -2.83 -20.29
C SER A 85 5.89 -1.77 -20.20
N LEU A 86 6.72 -1.84 -19.16
CA LEU A 86 7.88 -0.98 -19.01
C LEU A 86 8.88 -1.16 -20.16
N LEU A 87 9.25 -2.40 -20.50
CA LEU A 87 10.16 -2.67 -21.61
C LEU A 87 9.60 -2.20 -22.95
N ALA A 88 8.30 -2.40 -23.19
CA ALA A 88 7.62 -1.88 -24.37
C ALA A 88 7.65 -0.34 -24.43
N ALA A 89 7.54 0.34 -23.28
CA ALA A 89 7.69 1.79 -23.18
C ALA A 89 9.09 2.25 -23.56
N LEU A 90 10.11 1.60 -23.00
CA LEU A 90 11.51 1.89 -23.25
C LEU A 90 11.86 1.72 -24.74
N GLY A 91 11.42 0.61 -25.35
CA GLY A 91 11.65 0.33 -26.77
C GLY A 91 10.90 1.26 -27.73
N ALA A 92 9.74 1.79 -27.32
CA ALA A 92 8.93 2.67 -28.17
C ALA A 92 9.52 4.07 -28.36
N SER A 93 10.48 4.48 -27.53
CA SER A 93 11.18 5.76 -27.69
C SER A 93 11.94 5.85 -29.02
N GLY A 94 12.32 4.70 -29.61
CA GLY A 94 13.02 4.64 -30.90
C GLY A 94 14.45 5.21 -30.87
N GLN A 95 14.93 5.64 -29.70
CA GLN A 95 16.25 6.24 -29.51
C GLN A 95 17.17 5.29 -28.71
N PRO A 96 18.50 5.36 -28.93
CA PRO A 96 19.44 4.57 -28.14
C PRO A 96 19.49 5.09 -26.70
N VAL A 97 18.76 4.41 -25.82
CA VAL A 97 18.78 4.66 -24.38
C VAL A 97 19.77 3.68 -23.74
N SER A 98 20.70 4.19 -22.94
CA SER A 98 21.61 3.34 -22.15
C SER A 98 21.34 3.47 -20.67
N TRP A 99 21.31 2.35 -19.96
CA TRP A 99 21.14 2.24 -18.51
C TRP A 99 22.11 1.20 -17.95
N GLN A 100 22.43 1.29 -16.66
CA GLN A 100 23.31 0.34 -15.99
C GLN A 100 22.53 -0.77 -15.30
N LYS A 101 21.38 -0.43 -14.71
CA LYS A 101 20.55 -1.37 -13.95
C LYS A 101 19.09 -0.93 -14.02
N ILE A 102 18.20 -1.90 -14.11
CA ILE A 102 16.77 -1.72 -13.92
C ILE A 102 16.39 -2.48 -12.64
N GLU A 103 15.84 -1.77 -11.67
CA GLU A 103 15.21 -2.38 -10.49
C GLU A 103 13.69 -2.27 -10.70
N PHE A 104 13.02 -3.41 -10.73
CA PHE A 104 11.57 -3.46 -10.94
C PHE A 104 10.88 -4.05 -9.70
N GLY A 105 9.81 -3.39 -9.28
CA GLY A 105 8.87 -3.85 -8.26
C GLY A 105 7.44 -3.67 -8.75
N SER A 106 6.47 -4.28 -8.07
CA SER A 106 5.05 -4.22 -8.47
C SER A 106 4.57 -2.76 -8.60
N GLY A 107 4.40 -2.28 -9.84
CA GLY A 107 3.95 -0.92 -10.16
C GLY A 107 5.00 0.20 -9.99
N GLN A 108 6.26 -0.13 -9.74
CA GLN A 108 7.35 0.84 -9.58
C GLN A 108 8.63 0.34 -10.23
N ALA A 109 9.38 1.21 -10.88
CA ALA A 109 10.68 0.87 -11.44
C ALA A 109 11.70 1.97 -11.20
N LYS A 110 12.97 1.57 -11.08
CA LYS A 110 14.09 2.49 -11.00
C LYS A 110 15.09 2.15 -12.10
N LEU A 111 15.37 3.12 -12.96
CA LEU A 111 16.43 3.04 -13.96
C LEU A 111 17.65 3.75 -13.40
N ILE A 112 18.78 3.07 -13.31
CA ILE A 112 20.01 3.60 -12.71
C ILE A 112 21.04 3.87 -13.80
N GLY A 113 21.70 5.02 -13.71
CA GLY A 113 22.78 5.40 -14.64
C GLY A 113 22.28 5.61 -16.07
N VAL A 114 21.08 6.16 -16.22
CA VAL A 114 20.45 6.52 -17.49
C VAL A 114 21.29 7.60 -18.19
N ARG A 115 21.68 7.34 -19.44
CA ARG A 115 22.35 8.32 -20.30
C ARG A 115 21.63 8.44 -21.63
N LEU A 116 21.20 9.65 -21.89
CA LEU A 116 20.38 10.05 -23.03
C LEU A 116 20.51 11.57 -23.21
N ASP A 117 20.34 12.04 -24.44
CA ASP A 117 20.33 13.48 -24.72
C ASP A 117 18.94 14.09 -24.41
N ALA A 118 18.85 15.42 -24.48
CA ALA A 118 17.61 16.12 -24.12
C ALA A 118 16.42 15.77 -25.02
N ALA A 119 16.65 15.37 -26.29
CA ALA A 119 15.60 14.99 -27.22
C ALA A 119 15.12 13.55 -26.94
N ALA A 120 16.07 12.65 -26.66
CA ALA A 120 15.83 11.29 -26.20
C ALA A 120 15.05 11.28 -24.88
N GLU A 121 15.38 12.18 -23.95
CA GLU A 121 14.69 12.35 -22.68
C GLU A 121 13.20 12.64 -22.86
N GLN A 122 12.88 13.66 -23.65
CA GLN A 122 11.50 14.08 -23.89
C GLN A 122 10.69 12.99 -24.61
N SER A 123 11.28 12.35 -25.61
CA SER A 123 10.61 11.27 -26.35
C SER A 123 10.34 10.04 -25.48
N LEU A 124 11.30 9.64 -24.63
CA LEU A 124 11.15 8.52 -23.72
C LEU A 124 10.12 8.81 -22.62
N GLN A 125 10.17 10.00 -22.01
CA GLN A 125 9.17 10.41 -21.02
C GLN A 125 7.76 10.41 -21.62
N GLY A 126 7.58 10.91 -22.85
CA GLY A 126 6.30 10.85 -23.55
C GLY A 126 5.82 9.41 -23.80
N ALA A 127 6.72 8.51 -24.22
CA ALA A 127 6.39 7.11 -24.44
C ALA A 127 6.01 6.36 -23.15
N LEU A 128 6.64 6.71 -22.02
CA LEU A 128 6.33 6.20 -20.68
C LEU A 128 4.97 6.72 -20.20
N GLN A 129 4.73 8.03 -20.29
CA GLN A 129 3.46 8.67 -19.89
C GLN A 129 2.27 8.20 -20.72
N ALA A 130 2.45 8.03 -22.03
CA ALA A 130 1.42 7.49 -22.92
C ALA A 130 0.97 6.08 -22.51
N ARG A 131 1.87 5.33 -21.89
CA ARG A 131 1.55 4.02 -21.33
C ARG A 131 1.00 4.07 -19.92
N GLY A 132 1.14 5.17 -19.16
CA GLY A 132 0.64 5.28 -17.77
C GLY A 132 1.73 5.33 -16.70
N TRP A 133 3.00 5.43 -17.11
CA TRP A 133 4.14 5.59 -16.21
C TRP A 133 4.41 7.07 -15.94
N ARG A 134 4.41 7.46 -14.67
CA ARG A 134 4.94 8.74 -14.21
C ARG A 134 6.46 8.63 -14.07
N VAL A 135 7.18 9.58 -14.65
CA VAL A 135 8.65 9.64 -14.60
C VAL A 135 9.09 10.76 -13.67
N GLU A 136 9.97 10.45 -12.73
CA GLU A 136 10.62 11.39 -11.83
C GLU A 136 12.15 11.25 -11.99
N PRO A 137 12.78 12.11 -12.81
CA PRO A 137 14.22 12.12 -12.98
C PRO A 137 14.93 12.63 -11.71
N ASN A 138 15.93 11.89 -11.23
CA ASN A 138 16.84 12.30 -10.15
C ASN A 138 18.28 12.20 -10.64
N GLY A 139 18.71 13.21 -11.41
CA GLY A 139 19.98 13.17 -12.13
C GLY A 139 19.97 12.03 -13.17
N ASN A 140 20.93 11.11 -13.06
CA ASN A 140 21.01 9.93 -13.94
C ASN A 140 20.19 8.73 -13.44
N ASP A 141 19.54 8.85 -12.28
CA ASP A 141 18.68 7.81 -11.73
C ASP A 141 17.22 8.23 -11.89
N TRP A 142 16.44 7.46 -12.64
CA TRP A 142 15.04 7.78 -12.89
C TRP A 142 14.15 6.86 -12.08
N ARG A 143 13.16 7.44 -11.39
CA ARG A 143 12.09 6.69 -10.73
C ARG A 143 10.85 6.71 -11.63
N LEU A 144 10.22 5.56 -11.76
CA LEU A 144 9.03 5.32 -12.54
C LEU A 144 7.96 4.75 -11.63
N GLU A 145 6.76 5.33 -11.66
CA GLU A 145 5.62 4.84 -10.90
C GLU A 145 4.44 4.65 -11.84
N TRP A 146 3.80 3.50 -11.75
CA TRP A 146 2.62 3.20 -12.54
C TRP A 146 1.39 3.86 -11.92
N GLU A 147 0.73 4.72 -12.69
CA GLU A 147 -0.53 5.32 -12.26
C GLU A 147 -1.70 4.55 -12.87
N ARG A 148 -2.47 3.85 -12.03
CA ARG A 148 -3.76 3.27 -12.47
C ARG A 148 -4.71 4.43 -12.78
N LYS A 149 -4.93 4.68 -14.07
CA LYS A 149 -6.10 5.44 -14.53
C LYS A 149 -7.37 4.59 -14.44
#